data_AF-A0A845TXD1-F1
#
_entry.id   AF-A0A845TXD1-F1
#
_cell.length_a   1.000
_cell.length_b   1.000
_cell.length_c   1.000
_cell.angle_alpha   90.00
_cell.angle_beta   90.00
_cell.angle_gamma   90.00
#
_symmetry.space_group_name_H-M   'P 1'
#
loop_
_entity.id
_entity.type
_entity.pdbx_description
1 polymer ?
#
loop_
_entity_poly.entity_id
_entity_poly.type
_entity_poly.pdbx_seq_one_letter_code
_entity_poly.pdbx_strand_id
1 'polypeptide(L)'
;MDFTVSVLLGTFLLSIAALFIFIWSMSKGLFGDGVAAATEIFGKNELGTVEDPAATALQKGGLQRAMGAVDEGMSAEEEEIRSRADRSTSLVVGVCLTLAVMWLVLASLAGLISSIKLHSPDWLVQYAWLTFGRIRPIHLNLVAYGWCSLAGIGVAIWLIPRLLKTELVGAKYALVGGALWTVGVFAGVVAIAMGYSDGLEWL
;
A
#
# COMPACT_ATOMS: atom_id res chain seq x y z
N MET A 1 9.26 9.65 45.11
CA MET A 1 9.20 9.09 43.74
C MET A 1 9.74 10.16 42.83
N ASP A 2 10.81 9.88 42.08
CA ASP A 2 11.49 10.90 41.26
C ASP A 2 10.54 11.47 40.20
N PHE A 3 10.66 12.77 39.92
CA PHE A 3 9.81 13.48 38.96
C PHE A 3 9.72 12.76 37.60
N THR A 4 10.85 12.25 37.11
CA THR A 4 10.94 11.46 35.87
C THR A 4 10.10 10.18 35.91
N VAL A 5 10.12 9.45 37.04
CA VAL A 5 9.33 8.22 37.22
C VAL A 5 7.84 8.54 37.25
N SER A 6 7.44 9.63 37.91
CA SER A 6 6.05 10.08 37.94
C SER A 6 5.53 10.49 36.56
N VAL A 7 6.35 11.19 35.76
CA VAL A 7 5.99 11.59 34.40
C VAL A 7 5.87 10.37 33.48
N LEU A 8 6.85 9.46 33.50
CA LEU A 8 6.80 8.23 32.71
C LEU A 8 5.58 7.38 33.05
N LEU A 9 5.31 7.16 34.35
CA LEU A 9 4.14 6.43 34.81
C LEU A 9 2.84 7.12 34.38
N GLY A 10 2.76 8.45 34.48
CA GLY A 10 1.60 9.22 34.03
C GLY A 10 1.34 9.07 32.53
N THR A 11 2.38 9.18 31.68
CA THR A 11 2.25 9.00 30.23
C THR A 11 1.87 7.57 29.85
N PHE A 12 2.40 6.57 30.54
CA PHE A 12 2.07 5.16 30.33
C PHE A 12 0.60 4.87 30.67
N LEU A 13 0.13 5.33 31.84
CA LEU A 13 -1.27 5.16 32.25
C LEU A 13 -2.24 5.89 31.33
N LEU A 14 -1.88 7.11 30.89
CA LEU A 14 -2.66 7.85 29.91
C LEU A 14 -2.77 7.09 28.57
N SER A 15 -1.66 6.52 28.08
CA SER A 15 -1.66 5.72 26.86
C SER A 15 -2.53 4.46 26.98
N ILE A 16 -2.50 3.78 28.13
CA ILE A 16 -3.36 2.61 28.38
C ILE A 16 -4.83 3.01 28.42
N ALA A 17 -5.18 4.07 29.16
CA ALA A 17 -6.55 4.56 29.24
C ALA A 17 -7.07 4.97 27.85
N ALA A 18 -6.25 5.68 27.07
CA ALA A 18 -6.57 6.06 25.70
C ALA A 18 -6.82 4.82 24.82
N LEU A 19 -5.99 3.77 24.94
CA LEU A 19 -6.18 2.52 24.21
C LEU A 19 -7.50 1.82 24.60
N PHE A 20 -7.84 1.76 25.88
CA PHE A 20 -9.11 1.17 26.33
C PHE A 20 -10.32 1.97 25.84
N ILE A 21 -10.25 3.31 25.88
CA ILE A 21 -11.29 4.17 25.32
C ILE A 21 -11.43 3.93 23.82
N PHE A 22 -10.32 3.79 23.09
CA PHE A 22 -10.31 3.51 21.67
C PHE A 22 -10.94 2.15 21.35
N ILE A 23 -10.57 1.09 22.07
CA ILE A 23 -11.14 -0.26 21.89
C ILE A 23 -12.64 -0.25 22.23
N TRP A 24 -13.02 0.39 23.33
CA TRP A 24 -14.43 0.54 23.71
C TRP A 24 -15.22 1.29 22.62
N SER A 25 -14.66 2.38 22.10
CA SER A 25 -15.25 3.17 21.02
C SER A 25 -15.47 2.34 19.76
N MET A 26 -14.48 1.54 19.37
CA MET A 26 -14.57 0.61 18.24
C MET A 26 -15.61 -0.49 18.49
N SER A 27 -15.65 -1.07 19.70
CA SER A 27 -16.61 -2.11 20.06
C SER A 27 -18.07 -1.62 20.05
N LYS A 28 -18.28 -0.33 20.31
CA LYS A 28 -19.60 0.31 20.32
C LYS A 28 -20.02 0.86 18.95
N GLY A 29 -19.19 0.71 17.93
CA GLY A 29 -19.51 1.17 16.57
C GLY A 29 -19.69 2.68 16.47
N LEU A 30 -19.05 3.47 17.35
CA LEU A 30 -19.20 4.93 17.37
C LEU A 30 -18.75 5.61 16.06
N PHE A 31 -17.97 4.93 15.22
CA PHE A 31 -17.53 5.38 13.91
C PHE A 31 -18.41 4.86 12.74
N GLY A 32 -19.58 4.29 13.03
CA GLY A 32 -20.54 3.78 12.05
C GLY A 32 -20.45 2.27 11.82
N ASP A 33 -21.44 1.72 11.12
CA ASP A 33 -21.41 0.33 10.66
C ASP A 33 -20.30 0.18 9.60
N GLY A 34 -19.26 -0.58 9.93
CA GLY A 34 -18.14 -0.83 9.01
C GLY A 34 -18.59 -1.42 7.66
N VAL A 35 -19.77 -2.06 7.64
CA VAL A 35 -20.40 -2.56 6.41
C VAL A 35 -20.79 -1.41 5.49
N ALA A 36 -21.49 -0.38 5.98
CA ALA A 36 -21.92 0.75 5.15
C ALA A 36 -20.72 1.51 4.56
N ALA A 37 -19.67 1.72 5.37
CA ALA A 37 -18.44 2.36 4.91
C ALA A 37 -17.68 1.51 3.87
N ALA A 38 -17.63 0.18 4.06
CA ALA A 38 -17.00 -0.73 3.10
C ALA A 38 -17.77 -0.84 1.78
N THR A 39 -19.10 -0.62 1.81
CA THR A 39 -19.94 -0.67 0.61
C THR A 39 -19.91 0.62 -0.23
N GLU A 40 -19.39 1.72 0.29
CA GLU A 40 -19.43 3.03 -0.41
C GLU A 40 -18.60 3.06 -1.70
N ILE A 41 -17.59 2.18 -1.81
CA ILE A 41 -16.81 2.01 -3.04
C ILE A 41 -17.66 1.40 -4.18
N PHE A 42 -18.78 0.75 -3.85
CA PHE A 42 -19.65 0.08 -4.80
C PHE A 42 -20.87 0.95 -5.16
N GLY A 43 -21.35 0.81 -6.39
CA GLY A 43 -22.64 1.34 -6.82
C GLY A 43 -23.81 0.66 -6.09
N LYS A 44 -25.00 1.31 -6.10
CA LYS A 44 -26.20 0.83 -5.39
C LYS A 44 -26.59 -0.62 -5.73
N ASN A 45 -26.33 -1.04 -6.97
CA ASN A 45 -26.68 -2.36 -7.51
C ASN A 45 -25.44 -3.14 -8.02
N GLU A 46 -24.23 -2.78 -7.57
CA GLU A 46 -23.00 -3.45 -8.00
C GLU A 46 -22.74 -4.74 -7.21
N LEU A 47 -23.04 -4.71 -5.90
CA LEU A 47 -22.85 -5.86 -5.01
C LEU A 47 -23.78 -7.01 -5.41
N GLY A 48 -23.19 -8.19 -5.60
CA GLY A 48 -23.92 -9.38 -6.01
C GLY A 48 -23.91 -9.63 -7.52
N THR A 49 -23.30 -8.76 -8.33
CA THR A 49 -23.09 -9.04 -9.76
C THR A 49 -21.80 -9.83 -9.97
N VAL A 50 -21.85 -10.92 -10.74
CA VAL A 50 -20.67 -11.75 -11.06
C VAL A 50 -19.82 -11.07 -12.14
N GLU A 51 -18.66 -10.57 -11.73
CA GLU A 51 -17.66 -9.96 -12.60
C GLU A 51 -16.42 -10.86 -12.74
N ASP A 52 -16.57 -12.06 -13.29
CA ASP A 52 -15.42 -12.92 -13.61
C ASP A 52 -14.94 -12.63 -15.06
N PRO A 53 -13.72 -12.08 -15.25
CA PRO A 53 -13.16 -11.82 -16.59
C PRO A 53 -12.74 -13.10 -17.33
N ALA A 54 -12.46 -14.17 -16.59
CA ALA A 54 -12.04 -15.46 -17.15
C ALA A 54 -13.23 -16.37 -17.49
N ALA A 55 -14.42 -16.08 -16.94
CA ALA A 55 -15.63 -16.82 -17.24
C ALA A 55 -16.16 -16.52 -18.65
N THR A 56 -16.45 -17.59 -19.40
CA THR A 56 -17.20 -17.47 -20.66
C THR A 56 -18.63 -17.00 -20.43
N ALA A 57 -19.27 -16.44 -21.46
CA ALA A 57 -20.66 -15.92 -21.37
C ALA A 57 -21.66 -16.96 -20.84
N LEU A 58 -21.48 -18.25 -21.19
CA LEU A 58 -22.31 -19.36 -20.68
C LEU A 58 -22.07 -19.66 -19.20
N GLN A 59 -20.82 -19.54 -18.73
CA GLN A 59 -20.45 -19.78 -17.33
C GLN A 59 -20.93 -18.67 -16.41
N LYS A 60 -20.92 -17.40 -16.86
CA LYS A 60 -21.40 -16.26 -16.08
C LYS A 60 -22.85 -16.43 -15.61
N GLY A 61 -23.75 -16.88 -16.48
CA GLY A 61 -25.15 -17.12 -16.10
C GLY A 61 -25.33 -18.28 -15.11
N GLY A 62 -24.40 -19.24 -15.08
CA GLY A 62 -24.37 -20.29 -14.05
C GLY A 62 -23.87 -19.76 -12.71
N LEU A 63 -22.78 -18.99 -12.73
CA LEU A 63 -22.18 -18.36 -11.54
C LEU A 63 -23.15 -17.37 -10.89
N GLN A 64 -23.83 -16.53 -11.69
CA GLN A 64 -24.81 -15.57 -11.17
C GLN A 64 -25.97 -16.28 -10.47
N ARG A 65 -26.48 -17.37 -11.05
CA ARG A 65 -27.53 -18.19 -10.40
C ARG A 65 -27.05 -18.84 -9.11
N ALA A 66 -25.78 -19.24 -9.04
CA ALA A 66 -25.19 -19.81 -7.82
C ALA A 66 -25.00 -18.76 -6.71
N MET A 67 -24.70 -17.51 -7.07
CA MET A 67 -24.57 -16.39 -6.12
C MET A 67 -25.93 -15.90 -5.57
N GLY A 68 -27.02 -16.14 -6.31
CA GLY A 68 -28.38 -15.73 -5.95
C GLY A 68 -28.93 -14.68 -6.91
N ALA A 69 -30.26 -14.55 -6.93
CA ALA A 69 -30.92 -13.51 -7.72
C ALA A 69 -30.64 -12.13 -7.09
N VAL A 70 -30.10 -11.21 -7.89
CA VAL A 70 -30.04 -9.79 -7.56
C VAL A 70 -31.34 -9.15 -8.07
N ASP A 71 -31.99 -8.34 -7.24
CA ASP A 71 -33.33 -7.77 -7.53
C ASP A 71 -33.27 -6.82 -8.74
N GLU A 72 -32.20 -6.03 -8.84
CA GLU A 72 -31.86 -5.19 -9.99
C GLU A 72 -30.34 -5.19 -10.20
N GLY A 73 -29.88 -5.43 -11.43
CA GLY A 73 -28.47 -5.28 -11.78
C GLY A 73 -28.05 -3.81 -11.90
N MET A 74 -26.74 -3.55 -11.85
CA MET A 74 -26.19 -2.21 -12.12
C MET A 74 -26.66 -1.70 -13.48
N SER A 75 -27.09 -0.44 -13.54
CA SER A 75 -27.51 0.17 -14.80
C SER A 75 -26.32 0.36 -15.73
N ALA A 76 -26.57 0.35 -17.06
CA ALA A 76 -25.51 0.56 -18.05
C ALA A 76 -24.80 1.93 -17.88
N GLU A 77 -25.52 2.94 -17.39
CA GLU A 77 -24.98 4.27 -17.12
C GLU A 77 -24.02 4.26 -15.92
N GLU A 78 -24.38 3.59 -14.82
CA GLU A 78 -23.52 3.43 -13.65
C GLU A 78 -22.26 2.61 -13.98
N GLU A 79 -22.40 1.56 -14.80
CA GLU A 79 -21.25 0.76 -15.27
C GLU A 79 -20.29 1.61 -16.10
N GLU A 80 -20.81 2.47 -16.98
CA GLU A 80 -19.98 3.34 -17.82
C GLU A 80 -19.25 4.40 -16.99
N ILE A 81 -19.90 4.97 -15.95
CA ILE A 81 -19.26 5.91 -15.02
C ILE A 81 -18.13 5.20 -14.26
N ARG A 82 -18.37 4.00 -13.74
CA ARG A 82 -17.35 3.18 -13.06
C ARG A 82 -16.18 2.86 -13.99
N SER A 83 -16.47 2.40 -15.20
CA SER A 83 -15.47 2.05 -16.21
C SER A 83 -14.61 3.26 -16.58
N ARG A 84 -15.22 4.45 -16.73
CA ARG A 84 -14.50 5.70 -16.98
C ARG A 84 -13.57 6.07 -15.83
N ALA A 85 -14.05 5.99 -14.59
CA ALA A 85 -13.23 6.26 -13.39
C ALA A 85 -12.03 5.30 -13.31
N ASP A 86 -12.23 4.00 -13.52
CA ASP A 86 -11.16 3.01 -13.53
C ASP A 86 -10.17 3.23 -14.69
N ARG A 87 -10.67 3.53 -15.88
CA ARG A 87 -9.83 3.80 -17.04
C ARG A 87 -8.95 5.02 -16.82
N SER A 88 -9.46 6.05 -16.13
CA SER A 88 -8.71 7.28 -15.82
C SER A 88 -7.48 7.04 -14.93
N THR A 89 -7.51 6.03 -14.06
CA THR A 89 -6.42 5.71 -13.12
C THR A 89 -5.53 4.56 -13.60
N SER A 90 -6.06 3.68 -14.46
CA SER A 90 -5.45 2.39 -14.85
C SER A 90 -3.96 2.46 -15.18
N LEU A 91 -3.54 3.46 -15.95
CA LEU A 91 -2.14 3.60 -16.35
C LEU A 91 -1.24 4.02 -15.18
N VAL A 92 -1.68 4.98 -14.37
CA VAL A 92 -0.90 5.45 -13.21
C VAL A 92 -0.75 4.33 -12.19
N VAL A 93 -1.86 3.67 -11.87
CA VAL A 93 -1.91 2.57 -10.91
C VAL A 93 -1.08 1.39 -11.41
N GLY A 94 -1.21 1.02 -12.69
CA GLY A 94 -0.43 -0.04 -13.30
C GLY A 94 1.08 0.22 -13.21
N VAL A 95 1.51 1.45 -13.52
CA VAL A 95 2.93 1.84 -13.40
C VAL A 95 3.41 1.80 -11.95
N CYS A 96 2.67 2.40 -11.01
CA CYS A 96 3.02 2.44 -9.60
C CYS A 96 3.13 1.03 -8.99
N LEU A 97 2.16 0.16 -9.25
CA LEU A 97 2.15 -1.21 -8.72
C LEU A 97 3.24 -2.08 -9.36
N THR A 98 3.48 -1.95 -10.67
CA THR A 98 4.58 -2.67 -11.33
C THR A 98 5.93 -2.26 -10.75
N LEU A 99 6.16 -0.96 -10.56
CA LEU A 99 7.38 -0.45 -9.92
C LEU A 99 7.48 -0.94 -8.47
N ALA A 100 6.40 -0.91 -7.70
CA ALA A 100 6.38 -1.40 -6.32
C ALA A 100 6.79 -2.87 -6.23
N VAL A 101 6.29 -3.73 -7.13
CA VAL A 101 6.68 -5.14 -7.20
C VAL A 101 8.15 -5.29 -7.57
N MET A 102 8.67 -4.51 -8.53
CA MET A 102 10.09 -4.55 -8.86
C MET A 102 10.96 -4.15 -7.66
N TRP A 103 10.59 -3.10 -6.94
CA TRP A 103 11.30 -2.69 -5.73
C TRP A 103 11.19 -3.71 -4.61
N LEU A 104 10.04 -4.39 -4.46
CA LEU A 104 9.87 -5.48 -3.50
C LEU A 104 10.87 -6.60 -3.76
N VAL A 105 11.01 -7.04 -5.01
CA VAL A 105 11.97 -8.08 -5.37
C VAL A 105 13.40 -7.66 -5.03
N LEU A 106 13.80 -6.44 -5.40
CA LEU A 106 15.13 -5.91 -5.08
C LEU A 106 15.36 -5.79 -3.56
N ALA A 107 14.35 -5.31 -2.83
CA ALA A 107 14.38 -5.21 -1.38
C ALA A 107 14.53 -6.59 -0.73
N SER A 108 13.74 -7.58 -1.16
CA SER A 108 13.81 -8.95 -0.66
C SER A 108 15.18 -9.59 -0.91
N LEU A 109 15.79 -9.35 -2.07
CA LEU A 109 17.15 -9.81 -2.36
C LEU A 109 18.18 -9.17 -1.42
N ALA A 110 18.12 -7.86 -1.21
CA ALA A 110 19.00 -7.17 -0.25
C ALA A 110 18.78 -7.65 1.20
N GLY A 111 17.53 -7.95 1.57
CA GLY A 111 17.16 -8.52 2.87
C GLY A 111 17.70 -9.93 3.05
N LEU A 112 17.62 -10.76 2.01
CA LEU A 112 18.19 -12.11 2.00
C LEU A 112 19.71 -12.06 2.17
N ILE A 113 20.41 -11.18 1.44
CA ILE A 113 21.86 -10.98 1.59
C ILE A 113 22.20 -10.54 3.02
N SER A 114 21.43 -9.62 3.58
CA SER A 114 21.59 -9.17 4.97
C SER A 114 21.42 -10.32 5.97
N SER A 115 20.42 -11.18 5.76
CA SER A 115 20.15 -12.35 6.60
C SER A 115 21.27 -13.39 6.55
N ILE A 116 21.80 -13.69 5.36
CA ILE A 116 22.94 -14.60 5.19
C ILE A 116 24.17 -14.07 5.93
N LYS A 117 24.41 -12.75 5.90
CA LYS A 117 25.54 -12.12 6.58
C LYS A 117 25.50 -12.20 8.10
N LEU A 118 24.32 -12.35 8.70
CA LEU A 118 24.20 -12.62 10.14
C LEU A 118 24.72 -14.01 10.51
N HIS A 119 24.72 -14.95 9.56
CA HIS A 119 25.23 -16.32 9.77
C HIS A 119 26.68 -16.49 9.28
N SER A 120 27.06 -15.79 8.20
CA SER A 120 28.40 -15.82 7.62
C SER A 120 28.88 -14.38 7.35
N PRO A 121 29.53 -13.73 8.32
CA PRO A 121 29.89 -12.31 8.22
C PRO A 121 30.95 -12.03 7.14
N ASP A 122 31.84 -12.99 6.88
CA ASP A 122 32.92 -12.86 5.90
C ASP A 122 32.47 -13.05 4.44
N TRP A 123 31.20 -13.40 4.21
CA TRP A 123 30.68 -13.60 2.86
C TRP A 123 30.55 -12.25 2.11
N LEU A 124 31.16 -12.12 0.92
CA LEU A 124 31.07 -10.93 0.04
C LEU A 124 31.58 -9.61 0.64
N VAL A 125 32.49 -9.65 1.61
CA VAL A 125 33.08 -8.42 2.20
C VAL A 125 34.08 -7.70 1.30
N GLN A 126 34.57 -8.35 0.25
CA GLN A 126 35.44 -7.73 -0.77
C GLN A 126 34.76 -6.58 -1.54
N TYR A 127 33.43 -6.52 -1.51
CA TYR A 127 32.65 -5.46 -2.13
C TYR A 127 32.05 -4.56 -1.05
N ALA A 128 32.53 -3.31 -0.97
CA ALA A 128 32.14 -2.37 0.08
C ALA A 128 30.61 -2.16 0.20
N TRP A 129 29.92 -2.07 -0.94
CA TRP A 129 28.45 -1.88 -1.01
C TRP A 129 27.63 -3.09 -0.54
N LEU A 130 28.23 -4.28 -0.49
CA LEU A 130 27.61 -5.50 0.03
C LEU A 130 27.94 -5.74 1.50
N THR A 131 28.72 -4.89 2.17
CA THR A 131 28.96 -5.03 3.62
C THR A 131 27.66 -4.89 4.40
N PHE A 132 27.56 -5.58 5.55
CA PHE A 132 26.32 -5.61 6.36
C PHE A 132 25.82 -4.19 6.71
N GLY A 133 26.74 -3.28 7.05
CA GLY A 133 26.43 -1.90 7.40
C GLY A 133 25.83 -1.07 6.25
N ARG A 134 25.99 -1.47 4.99
CA ARG A 134 25.39 -0.77 3.83
C ARG A 134 24.18 -1.51 3.27
N ILE A 135 24.25 -2.83 3.17
CA ILE A 135 23.17 -3.63 2.55
C ILE A 135 21.90 -3.66 3.41
N ARG A 136 22.01 -3.60 4.76
CA ARG A 136 20.84 -3.50 5.65
C ARG A 136 20.09 -2.16 5.46
N PRO A 137 20.74 -0.98 5.52
CA PRO A 137 20.08 0.27 5.19
C PRO A 137 19.51 0.32 3.78
N ILE A 138 20.21 -0.24 2.77
CA ILE A 138 19.69 -0.37 1.40
C ILE A 138 18.38 -1.17 1.40
N HIS A 139 18.36 -2.33 2.06
CA HIS A 139 17.15 -3.15 2.18
C HIS A 139 15.99 -2.35 2.79
N LEU A 140 16.20 -1.72 3.95
CA LEU A 140 15.15 -0.98 4.65
C LEU A 140 14.59 0.19 3.83
N ASN A 141 15.47 0.96 3.17
CA ASN A 141 15.06 2.06 2.29
C ASN A 141 14.29 1.57 1.06
N LEU A 142 14.71 0.45 0.46
CA LEU A 142 14.00 -0.16 -0.66
C LEU A 142 12.62 -0.68 -0.25
N VAL A 143 12.47 -1.26 0.94
CA VAL A 143 11.17 -1.70 1.47
C VAL A 143 10.25 -0.49 1.70
N ALA A 144 10.70 0.52 2.43
CA ALA A 144 9.86 1.64 2.82
C ALA A 144 9.56 2.59 1.65
N TYR A 145 10.60 3.14 1.02
CA TYR A 145 10.43 4.16 -0.01
C TYR A 145 10.23 3.59 -1.41
N GLY A 146 10.81 2.42 -1.71
CA GLY A 146 10.60 1.73 -2.98
C GLY A 146 9.23 1.05 -3.02
N TRP A 147 9.10 -0.08 -2.32
CA TRP A 147 7.91 -0.92 -2.39
C TRP A 147 6.68 -0.29 -1.71
N CYS A 148 6.75 -0.04 -0.41
CA CYS A 148 5.58 0.32 0.40
C CYS A 148 4.98 1.66 -0.05
N SER A 149 5.82 2.67 -0.27
CA SER A 149 5.35 4.00 -0.69
C SER A 149 4.68 3.98 -2.06
N LEU A 150 5.28 3.33 -3.08
CA LEU A 150 4.68 3.26 -4.41
C LEU A 150 3.42 2.38 -4.43
N ALA A 151 3.38 1.30 -3.65
CA ALA A 151 2.17 0.49 -3.49
C ALA A 151 1.04 1.31 -2.84
N GLY A 152 1.33 2.02 -1.75
CA GLY A 152 0.37 2.85 -1.04
C GLY A 152 -0.19 3.97 -1.91
N ILE A 153 0.68 4.70 -2.63
CA ILE A 153 0.26 5.75 -3.57
C ILE A 153 -0.57 5.16 -4.71
N GLY A 154 -0.15 4.03 -5.28
CA GLY A 154 -0.89 3.36 -6.36
C GLY A 154 -2.31 2.96 -5.93
N VAL A 155 -2.44 2.35 -4.74
CA VAL A 155 -3.75 1.98 -4.18
C VAL A 155 -4.59 3.22 -3.85
N ALA A 156 -4.01 4.27 -3.28
CA ALA A 156 -4.74 5.50 -2.99
C ALA A 156 -5.27 6.18 -4.26
N ILE A 157 -4.47 6.25 -5.33
CA ILE A 157 -4.88 6.83 -6.61
C ILE A 157 -5.98 6.00 -7.28
N TRP A 158 -5.98 4.67 -7.11
CA TRP A 158 -7.07 3.82 -7.56
C TRP A 158 -8.36 4.04 -6.75
N LEU A 159 -8.22 4.20 -5.42
CA LEU A 159 -9.34 4.29 -4.50
C LEU A 159 -10.10 5.62 -4.61
N ILE A 160 -9.39 6.75 -4.77
CA ILE A 160 -9.98 8.10 -4.74
C ILE A 160 -11.13 8.27 -5.76
N PRO A 161 -10.96 7.96 -7.06
CA PRO A 161 -12.02 8.08 -8.06
C PRO A 161 -13.27 7.24 -7.77
N ARG A 162 -13.09 6.07 -7.16
CA ARG A 162 -14.20 5.18 -6.78
C ARG A 162 -15.00 5.74 -5.60
N LEU A 163 -14.31 6.25 -4.58
CA LEU A 163 -14.96 6.87 -3.43
C LEU A 163 -15.67 8.18 -3.78
N LEU A 164 -15.04 9.01 -4.62
CA LEU A 164 -15.58 10.31 -5.01
C LEU A 164 -16.50 10.26 -6.23
N LYS A 165 -16.62 9.09 -6.87
CA LYS A 165 -17.45 8.85 -8.07
C LYS A 165 -17.12 9.87 -9.18
N THR A 166 -15.83 10.14 -9.37
CA THR A 166 -15.32 11.14 -10.32
C THR A 166 -14.03 10.67 -10.98
N GLU A 167 -13.75 11.13 -12.20
CA GLU A 167 -12.53 10.77 -12.91
C GLU A 167 -11.28 11.43 -12.28
N LEU A 168 -10.13 10.75 -12.41
CA LEU A 168 -8.87 11.29 -11.92
C LEU A 168 -8.41 12.48 -12.77
N VAL A 169 -8.44 13.67 -12.17
CA VAL A 169 -7.85 14.87 -12.77
C VAL A 169 -6.33 14.87 -12.52
N GLY A 170 -5.53 15.04 -13.58
CA GLY A 170 -4.09 15.23 -13.45
C GLY A 170 -3.24 13.97 -13.42
N ALA A 171 -3.69 12.86 -14.02
CA ALA A 171 -2.93 11.60 -14.13
C ALA A 171 -1.47 11.79 -14.60
N LYS A 172 -1.21 12.74 -15.51
CA LYS A 172 0.14 13.09 -15.97
C LYS A 172 1.05 13.58 -14.84
N TYR A 173 0.54 14.39 -13.94
CA TYR A 173 1.31 14.89 -12.79
C TYR A 173 1.62 13.77 -11.80
N ALA A 174 0.68 12.84 -11.60
CA ALA A 174 0.91 11.67 -10.77
C ALA A 174 2.03 10.79 -11.34
N LEU A 175 2.10 10.60 -12.66
CA LEU A 175 3.20 9.88 -13.32
C LEU A 175 4.54 10.59 -13.17
N VAL A 176 4.58 11.91 -13.36
CA VAL A 176 5.81 12.70 -13.18
C VAL A 176 6.28 12.61 -11.73
N GLY A 177 5.36 12.71 -10.76
CA GLY A 177 5.66 12.53 -9.34
C GLY A 177 6.20 11.14 -9.03
N GLY A 178 5.57 10.09 -9.55
CA GLY A 178 6.03 8.71 -9.38
C GLY A 178 7.40 8.45 -10.02
N ALA A 179 7.68 9.05 -11.17
CA ALA A 179 8.99 8.99 -11.82
C ALA A 179 10.06 9.70 -10.99
N LEU A 180 9.78 10.92 -10.52
CA LEU A 180 10.68 11.69 -9.66
C LEU A 180 10.98 10.94 -8.36
N TRP A 181 9.96 10.35 -7.75
CA TRP A 181 10.10 9.51 -6.56
C TRP A 181 11.02 8.32 -6.82
N THR A 182 10.78 7.58 -7.90
CA THR A 182 11.59 6.42 -8.30
C THR A 182 13.06 6.79 -8.53
N VAL A 183 13.31 7.92 -9.19
CA VAL A 183 14.67 8.46 -9.37
C VAL A 183 15.30 8.83 -8.04
N GLY A 184 14.55 9.45 -7.13
CA GLY A 184 15.01 9.80 -5.78
C GLY A 184 15.40 8.56 -4.96
N VAL A 185 14.54 7.53 -4.96
CA VAL A 185 14.83 6.25 -4.30
C VAL A 185 16.08 5.59 -4.87
N PHE A 186 16.20 5.54 -6.20
CA PHE A 186 17.38 4.98 -6.86
C PHE A 186 18.65 5.75 -6.49
N ALA A 187 18.61 7.09 -6.53
CA ALA A 187 19.74 7.94 -6.16
C ALA A 187 20.14 7.74 -4.68
N GLY A 188 19.17 7.65 -3.77
CA GLY A 188 19.42 7.38 -2.35
C GLY A 188 20.08 6.02 -2.11
N VAL A 189 19.61 4.97 -2.79
CA VAL A 189 20.21 3.63 -2.71
C VAL A 189 21.65 3.64 -3.23
N VAL A 190 21.91 4.33 -4.34
CA VAL A 190 23.26 4.47 -4.89
C VAL A 190 24.16 5.26 -3.93
N ALA A 191 23.66 6.32 -3.29
CA ALA A 191 24.39 7.09 -2.29
C ALA A 191 24.79 6.22 -1.08
N ILE A 192 23.85 5.44 -0.54
CA ILE A 192 24.12 4.49 0.56
C ILE A 192 25.13 3.43 0.12
N ALA A 193 25.01 2.89 -1.10
CA ALA A 193 25.95 1.92 -1.64
C ALA A 193 27.38 2.49 -1.73
N MET A 194 27.53 3.76 -2.11
CA MET A 194 28.80 4.48 -2.12
C MET A 194 29.32 4.79 -0.70
N GLY A 195 28.44 4.77 0.31
CA GLY A 195 28.79 4.97 1.71
C GLY A 195 28.40 6.33 2.27
N TYR A 196 27.60 7.11 1.54
CA TYR A 196 27.02 8.35 2.04
C TYR A 196 25.77 8.00 2.85
N SER A 197 25.87 8.05 4.18
CA SER A 197 24.77 7.83 5.11
C SER A 197 25.05 8.56 6.41
N ASP A 198 24.04 9.23 6.96
CA ASP A 198 24.12 9.93 8.24
C ASP A 198 24.00 8.99 9.45
N GLY A 199 23.77 7.69 9.21
CA GLY A 199 23.62 6.67 10.26
C GLY A 199 22.28 6.70 11.00
N LEU A 200 21.38 7.61 10.62
CA LEU A 200 20.00 7.64 11.09
C LEU A 200 19.18 6.63 10.28
N GLU A 201 18.39 5.80 10.96
CA GLU A 201 17.45 4.93 10.26
C GLU A 201 16.30 5.78 9.69
N TRP A 202 15.92 5.53 8.43
CA TRP A 202 14.77 6.15 7.75
C TRP A 202 14.89 7.65 7.40
N LEU A 203 16.12 8.17 7.27
CA LEU A 203 16.41 9.54 6.83
C LEU A 203 17.54 9.51 5.78
#